data_AF-A0A917IBF6-F1
#
_entry.id   AF-A0A917IBF6-F1
#
_cell.length_a   1.000
_cell.length_b   1.000
_cell.length_c   1.000
_cell.angle_alpha   90.00
_cell.angle_beta   90.00
_cell.angle_gamma   90.00
#
_symmetry.space_group_name_H-M   'P 1'
#
loop_
_entity.id
_entity.type
_entity.pdbx_description
1 polymer ?
#
loop_
_entity_poly.entity_id
_entity_poly.type
_entity_poly.pdbx_seq_one_letter_code
_entity_poly.pdbx_strand_id
1 'polypeptide(L)'
;MNDLRRIDANLVVVLDAVLRERSLTRAGLAVGMSQPAVSGALAKLRALLDDQLLIRNGRSFDLTPKAERLQPLVRDALREVGRTFNLRPMFDPATSDRRFHIWASDYVLATMSSTLRGILRDEAPDTSVEFGTLTGQQPVSPVDLLRADVVISSVNRGIPGKRQSLFSDSLVCIASAENPRLRGARFELEDLADLPYAQVVFAENVITISDDALSAAGIEPRVAMTLPGFLSLPFMIQGTDMYGMVPSRVAELYAEPLGLVVADTPLPHSTLIEAVFWHPSKTNDPALRWLVSVLRKTAEVVEFGTEFAEVWPAPPSQPRPSGQTTRSGYPTDASRRGGATAIAAARSGEEL
;
A
#
# COMPACT_ATOMS: atom_id res chain seq x y z
N MET A 1 33.70 -30.46 -15.63
CA MET A 1 32.63 -29.52 -16.02
C MET A 1 31.46 -30.36 -16.50
N ASN A 2 30.37 -30.46 -15.73
CA ASN A 2 29.25 -31.34 -16.10
C ASN A 2 28.53 -30.78 -17.33
N ASP A 3 28.48 -31.56 -18.40
CA ASP A 3 27.74 -31.22 -19.61
C ASP A 3 26.24 -31.42 -19.36
N LEU A 4 25.45 -30.36 -19.52
CA LEU A 4 23.98 -30.37 -19.42
C LEU A 4 23.37 -31.48 -20.29
N ARG A 5 24.00 -31.85 -21.41
CA ARG A 5 23.54 -32.93 -22.30
C ARG A 5 23.55 -34.32 -21.66
N ARG A 6 24.27 -34.52 -20.55
CA ARG A 6 24.35 -35.80 -19.84
C ARG A 6 23.39 -35.88 -18.65
N ILE A 7 22.71 -34.78 -18.32
CA ILE A 7 21.74 -34.73 -17.24
C ILE A 7 20.36 -35.00 -17.84
N ASP A 8 19.73 -36.08 -17.41
CA ASP A 8 18.33 -36.36 -17.73
C ASP A 8 17.46 -35.26 -17.10
N ALA A 9 16.79 -34.47 -17.93
CA ALA A 9 15.97 -33.34 -17.50
C ALA A 9 14.85 -33.78 -16.54
N ASN A 10 14.40 -35.03 -16.62
CA ASN A 10 13.40 -35.58 -15.70
C ASN A 10 13.94 -35.70 -14.27
N LEU A 11 15.26 -35.82 -14.07
CA LEU A 11 15.87 -35.84 -12.74
C LEU A 11 15.69 -34.51 -12.00
N VAL A 12 15.58 -33.39 -12.71
CA VAL A 12 15.34 -32.06 -12.09
C VAL A 12 13.92 -32.00 -11.51
N VAL A 13 12.94 -32.56 -12.23
CA VAL A 13 11.55 -32.67 -11.76
C VAL A 13 11.44 -33.58 -10.53
N VAL A 14 12.12 -34.72 -10.55
CA VAL A 14 12.17 -35.63 -9.39
C VAL A 14 12.90 -35.01 -8.21
N LEU A 15 13.98 -34.26 -8.46
CA LEU A 15 14.74 -33.57 -7.41
C LEU A 15 13.85 -32.56 -6.68
N ASP A 16 13.12 -31.69 -7.38
CA ASP A 16 12.19 -30.75 -6.75
C ASP A 16 11.16 -31.47 -5.87
N ALA A 17 10.52 -32.52 -6.42
CA ALA A 17 9.51 -33.28 -5.69
C ALA A 17 10.06 -33.94 -4.43
N VAL A 18 11.26 -34.54 -4.49
CA VAL A 18 11.89 -35.18 -3.33
C VAL A 18 12.27 -34.15 -2.25
N LEU A 19 12.81 -32.99 -2.64
CA LEU A 19 13.19 -31.93 -1.71
C LEU A 19 11.97 -31.29 -1.04
N ARG A 20 10.88 -31.09 -1.79
CA ARG A 20 9.62 -30.53 -1.28
C ARG A 20 8.88 -31.50 -0.36
N GLU A 21 8.72 -32.76 -0.79
CA GLU A 21 7.89 -33.73 -0.07
C GLU A 21 8.60 -34.40 1.09
N ARG A 22 9.95 -34.48 1.08
CA ARG A 22 10.74 -35.23 2.07
C ARG A 22 10.23 -36.66 2.30
N SER A 23 9.66 -37.25 1.25
CA SER A 23 9.06 -38.59 1.25
C SER A 23 9.04 -39.12 -0.18
N LEU A 24 9.65 -40.29 -0.39
CA LEU A 24 9.73 -40.89 -1.73
C LEU A 24 8.36 -41.30 -2.27
N THR A 25 7.46 -41.74 -1.38
CA THR A 25 6.11 -42.13 -1.75
C THR A 25 5.29 -40.92 -2.20
N ARG A 26 5.31 -39.82 -1.43
CA ARG A 26 4.60 -38.59 -1.81
C ARG A 26 5.21 -37.91 -3.03
N ALA A 27 6.55 -37.91 -3.13
CA ALA A 27 7.23 -37.41 -4.31
C ALA A 27 6.80 -38.18 -5.56
N GLY A 28 6.70 -39.52 -5.50
CA GLY A 28 6.22 -40.34 -6.61
C GLY A 28 4.80 -40.00 -7.05
N LEU A 29 3.88 -39.84 -6.10
CA LEU A 29 2.52 -39.40 -6.40
C LEU A 29 2.51 -38.01 -7.07
N ALA A 30 3.34 -37.08 -6.60
CA ALA A 30 3.39 -35.72 -7.12
C ALA A 30 3.89 -35.62 -8.57
N VAL A 31 4.77 -36.54 -9.00
CA VAL A 31 5.35 -36.54 -10.37
C VAL A 31 4.84 -37.68 -11.26
N GLY A 32 3.82 -38.42 -10.82
CA GLY A 32 3.23 -39.53 -11.58
C GLY A 32 4.16 -40.73 -11.75
N MET A 33 5.06 -40.97 -10.78
CA MET A 33 6.04 -42.06 -10.79
C MET A 33 5.81 -43.05 -9.66
N SER A 34 6.15 -44.32 -9.89
CA SER A 34 6.18 -45.32 -8.82
C SER A 34 7.32 -45.04 -7.82
N GLN A 35 7.14 -45.44 -6.56
CA GLN A 35 8.17 -45.25 -5.53
C GLN A 35 9.53 -45.90 -5.90
N PRO A 36 9.60 -47.11 -6.51
CA PRO A 36 10.88 -47.66 -6.99
C PRO A 36 11.54 -46.77 -8.06
N ALA A 37 10.76 -46.16 -8.96
CA ALA A 37 11.29 -45.27 -9.98
C ALA A 37 11.86 -43.97 -9.38
N VAL A 38 11.16 -43.37 -8.41
CA VAL A 38 11.67 -42.21 -7.66
C VAL A 38 12.93 -42.57 -6.86
N SER A 39 12.96 -43.74 -6.23
CA SER A 39 14.15 -44.22 -5.51
C SER A 39 15.36 -44.39 -6.43
N GLY A 40 15.15 -44.93 -7.64
CA GLY A 40 16.19 -45.06 -8.65
C GLY A 40 16.70 -43.71 -9.18
N ALA A 41 15.79 -42.77 -9.43
CA ALA A 41 16.14 -41.39 -9.81
C ALA A 41 16.91 -40.67 -8.68
N LEU A 42 16.51 -40.84 -7.42
CA LEU A 42 17.23 -40.30 -6.27
C LEU A 42 18.65 -40.88 -6.16
N ALA A 43 18.86 -42.17 -6.42
CA ALA A 43 20.19 -42.77 -6.43
C ALA A 43 21.11 -42.12 -7.48
N LYS A 44 20.57 -41.85 -8.69
CA LYS A 44 21.30 -41.11 -9.73
C LYS A 44 21.62 -39.68 -9.32
N LEU A 45 20.65 -38.98 -8.71
CA LEU A 45 20.84 -37.62 -8.20
C LEU A 45 21.92 -37.56 -7.11
N ARG A 46 21.95 -38.54 -6.19
CA ARG A 46 22.98 -38.66 -5.16
C ARG A 46 24.38 -38.82 -5.75
N ALA A 47 24.51 -39.66 -6.79
CA ALA A 47 25.77 -39.83 -7.49
C ALA A 47 26.19 -38.58 -8.28
N LEU A 48 25.24 -37.90 -8.93
CA LEU A 48 25.50 -36.69 -9.71
C LEU A 48 25.92 -35.51 -8.84
N LEU A 49 25.26 -35.35 -7.70
CA LEU A 49 25.47 -34.22 -6.79
C LEU A 49 26.48 -34.54 -5.69
N ASP A 50 26.95 -35.78 -5.57
CA ASP A 50 27.82 -36.23 -4.48
C ASP A 50 27.27 -35.80 -3.11
N ASP A 51 26.00 -36.13 -2.86
CA ASP A 51 25.26 -35.75 -1.64
C ASP A 51 24.09 -36.70 -1.39
N GLN A 52 23.77 -37.00 -0.11
CA GLN A 52 22.67 -37.91 0.23
C GLN A 52 21.28 -37.29 0.01
N LEU A 53 21.17 -35.96 -0.06
CA LEU A 53 19.98 -35.12 -0.23
C LEU A 53 18.92 -35.23 0.88
N LEU A 54 18.60 -36.45 1.28
CA LEU A 54 17.73 -36.80 2.39
C LEU A 54 18.49 -37.69 3.38
N ILE A 55 18.49 -37.29 4.64
CA ILE A 55 19.01 -38.07 5.78
C ILE A 55 17.83 -38.53 6.61
N ARG A 56 17.84 -39.79 7.02
CA ARG A 56 16.80 -40.36 7.86
C ARG A 56 16.92 -39.82 9.28
N ASN A 57 15.85 -39.20 9.79
CA ASN A 57 15.73 -38.76 11.17
C ASN A 57 14.51 -39.46 11.82
N GLY A 58 14.77 -40.61 12.45
CA GLY A 58 13.71 -41.46 13.01
C GLY A 58 12.71 -41.96 11.95
N ARG A 59 11.48 -41.44 12.01
CA ARG A 59 10.37 -41.76 11.08
C ARG A 59 10.26 -40.80 9.89
N SER A 60 11.01 -39.69 9.89
CA SER A 60 11.01 -38.68 8.83
C SER A 60 12.35 -38.65 8.06
N PHE A 61 12.37 -37.88 6.98
CA PHE A 61 13.59 -37.51 6.27
C PHE A 61 13.79 -36.00 6.38
N ASP A 62 15.01 -35.59 6.70
CA ASP A 62 15.43 -34.19 6.68
C ASP A 62 16.36 -33.95 5.48
N LEU A 63 16.40 -32.71 5.01
CA LEU A 63 17.30 -32.31 3.93
C LEU A 63 18.75 -32.22 4.45
N THR A 64 19.72 -32.53 3.59
CA THR A 64 21.10 -32.13 3.86
C THR A 64 21.25 -30.60 3.73
N PRO A 65 22.28 -29.98 4.34
CA PRO A 65 22.53 -28.54 4.14
C PRO A 65 22.73 -28.17 2.66
N LYS A 66 23.22 -29.10 1.83
CA LYS A 66 23.36 -28.90 0.39
C LYS A 66 22.00 -28.97 -0.31
N ALA A 67 21.14 -29.92 0.05
CA ALA A 67 19.79 -30.01 -0.45
C ALA A 67 18.94 -28.77 -0.12
N GLU A 68 19.07 -28.21 1.09
CA GLU A 68 18.41 -26.95 1.47
C GLU A 68 18.83 -25.78 0.56
N ARG A 69 20.14 -25.64 0.28
CA ARG A 69 20.64 -24.62 -0.65
C ARG A 69 20.23 -24.86 -2.10
N LEU A 70 20.08 -26.11 -2.51
CA LEU A 70 19.69 -26.48 -3.87
C LEU A 70 18.19 -26.27 -4.13
N GLN A 71 17.34 -26.43 -3.10
CA GLN A 71 15.89 -26.35 -3.26
C GLN A 71 15.39 -25.08 -3.98
N PRO A 72 15.78 -23.85 -3.59
CA PRO A 72 15.35 -22.65 -4.31
C PRO A 72 15.92 -22.60 -5.75
N LEU A 73 17.16 -23.04 -5.96
CA LEU A 73 17.81 -23.04 -7.27
C LEU A 73 17.13 -23.99 -8.27
N VAL A 74 16.72 -25.17 -7.80
CA VAL A 74 16.01 -26.16 -8.61
C VAL A 74 14.63 -25.64 -8.99
N ARG A 75 13.92 -24.99 -8.06
CA ARG A 75 12.61 -24.36 -8.33
C ARG A 75 12.72 -23.27 -9.37
N ASP A 76 13.70 -22.38 -9.26
CA ASP A 76 13.93 -21.32 -10.23
C ASP A 76 14.27 -21.88 -11.62
N ALA A 77 15.11 -22.91 -11.70
CA ALA A 77 15.43 -23.58 -12.96
C ALA A 77 14.19 -24.19 -13.63
N LEU A 78 13.33 -24.89 -12.87
CA LEU A 78 12.07 -25.43 -13.39
C LEU A 78 11.09 -24.33 -13.81
N ARG A 79 11.10 -23.17 -13.14
CA ARG A 79 10.30 -22.01 -13.53
C ARG A 79 10.74 -21.47 -14.89
N GLU A 80 12.05 -21.34 -15.14
CA GLU A 80 12.58 -20.87 -16.43
C GLU A 80 12.36 -21.88 -17.57
N VAL A 81 12.50 -23.18 -17.29
CA VAL A 81 12.12 -24.24 -18.24
C VAL A 81 10.62 -24.16 -18.54
N GLY A 82 9.77 -24.02 -17.52
CA GLY A 82 8.33 -23.87 -17.70
C GLY A 82 7.95 -22.66 -18.57
N ARG A 83 8.61 -21.51 -18.34
CA ARG A 83 8.48 -20.30 -19.16
C ARG A 83 8.83 -20.56 -20.64
N THR A 84 9.92 -21.29 -20.90
CA THR A 84 10.39 -21.61 -22.26
C THR A 84 9.34 -22.37 -23.07
N PHE A 85 8.59 -23.26 -22.42
CA PHE A 85 7.58 -24.10 -23.06
C PHE A 85 6.15 -23.55 -22.96
N ASN A 86 5.96 -22.32 -22.46
CA ASN A 86 4.64 -21.78 -22.12
C ASN A 86 3.83 -22.72 -21.20
N LEU A 87 4.52 -23.57 -20.44
CA LEU A 87 3.91 -24.39 -19.41
C LEU A 87 3.55 -23.41 -18.30
N ARG A 88 2.25 -23.14 -18.18
CA ARG A 88 1.73 -22.21 -17.18
C ARG A 88 2.24 -22.70 -15.82
N PRO A 89 2.96 -21.88 -15.04
CA PRO A 89 3.22 -22.24 -13.66
C PRO A 89 1.87 -22.50 -13.01
N MET A 90 1.70 -23.67 -12.38
CA MET A 90 0.60 -23.86 -11.46
C MET A 90 0.87 -22.89 -10.30
N PHE A 91 0.10 -21.81 -10.23
CA PHE A 91 0.07 -21.00 -9.02
C PHE A 91 -0.95 -21.64 -8.09
N ASP A 92 -0.45 -22.20 -6.99
CA ASP A 92 -1.28 -22.68 -5.90
C ASP A 92 -1.12 -21.69 -4.72
N PRO A 93 -2.17 -20.91 -4.40
CA PRO A 93 -2.13 -19.96 -3.30
C PRO A 93 -1.69 -20.59 -1.97
N ALA A 94 -2.15 -21.83 -1.69
CA ALA A 94 -1.95 -22.49 -0.42
C ALA A 94 -0.49 -22.91 -0.14
N THR A 95 0.36 -22.91 -1.17
CA THR A 95 1.77 -23.36 -1.07
C THR A 95 2.76 -22.33 -1.61
N SER A 96 2.26 -21.18 -2.09
CA SER A 96 3.11 -20.17 -2.70
C SER A 96 3.82 -19.32 -1.65
N ASP A 97 5.12 -19.11 -1.85
CA ASP A 97 5.96 -18.17 -1.11
C ASP A 97 6.15 -16.85 -1.88
N ARG A 98 5.28 -16.57 -2.88
CA ARG A 98 5.43 -15.41 -3.75
C ARG A 98 5.31 -14.10 -2.95
N ARG A 99 6.20 -13.16 -3.26
CA ARG A 99 6.07 -11.77 -2.87
C ARG A 99 5.36 -10.98 -3.95
N PHE A 100 4.27 -10.33 -3.59
CA PHE A 100 3.52 -9.42 -4.46
C PHE A 100 3.87 -7.98 -4.15
N HIS A 101 4.18 -7.19 -5.17
CA HIS A 101 4.48 -5.77 -5.03
C HIS A 101 3.26 -4.96 -5.49
N ILE A 102 2.65 -4.23 -4.57
CA ILE A 102 1.46 -3.41 -4.80
C ILE A 102 1.84 -1.96 -4.60
N TRP A 103 1.63 -1.12 -5.61
CA TRP A 103 1.78 0.33 -5.43
C TRP A 103 0.41 0.97 -5.24
N ALA A 104 0.26 1.80 -4.20
CA ALA A 104 -1.02 2.40 -3.86
C ALA A 104 -0.84 3.72 -3.08
N SER A 105 -1.92 4.48 -2.92
CA SER A 105 -1.98 5.67 -2.06
C SER A 105 -2.12 5.28 -0.59
N ASP A 106 -1.73 6.19 0.33
CA ASP A 106 -1.90 6.01 1.77
C ASP A 106 -3.34 5.67 2.16
N TYR A 107 -4.31 6.33 1.53
CA TYR A 107 -5.72 6.04 1.67
C TYR A 107 -6.08 4.59 1.32
N VAL A 108 -5.65 4.07 0.16
CA VAL A 108 -5.90 2.68 -0.23
C VAL A 108 -5.23 1.71 0.75
N LEU A 109 -4.01 2.00 1.21
CA LEU A 109 -3.31 1.18 2.21
C LEU A 109 -4.13 1.10 3.51
N ALA A 110 -4.58 2.25 4.04
CA ALA A 110 -5.40 2.29 5.26
C ALA A 110 -6.74 1.56 5.08
N THR A 111 -7.31 1.62 3.87
CA THR A 111 -8.63 1.07 3.56
C THR A 111 -8.60 -0.45 3.34
N MET A 112 -7.57 -0.98 2.67
CA MET A 112 -7.57 -2.37 2.22
C MET A 112 -6.67 -3.30 3.04
N SER A 113 -5.68 -2.79 3.78
CA SER A 113 -4.58 -3.62 4.30
C SER A 113 -5.01 -4.68 5.31
N SER A 114 -5.92 -4.36 6.24
CA SER A 114 -6.41 -5.29 7.27
C SER A 114 -7.19 -6.45 6.65
N THR A 115 -8.18 -6.13 5.82
CA THR A 115 -9.00 -7.10 5.10
C THR A 115 -8.17 -7.96 4.15
N LEU A 116 -7.25 -7.33 3.40
CA LEU A 116 -6.33 -8.06 2.52
C LEU A 116 -5.49 -9.06 3.33
N ARG A 117 -4.95 -8.63 4.48
CA ARG A 117 -4.15 -9.51 5.35
C ARG A 117 -4.98 -10.68 5.88
N GLY A 118 -6.25 -10.45 6.24
CA GLY A 118 -7.18 -11.50 6.66
C GLY A 118 -7.34 -12.57 5.59
N ILE A 119 -7.66 -12.15 4.35
CA ILE A 119 -7.83 -13.07 3.22
C ILE A 119 -6.53 -13.81 2.89
N LEU A 120 -5.38 -13.12 2.88
CA LEU A 120 -4.09 -13.73 2.59
C LEU A 120 -3.69 -14.79 3.62
N ARG A 121 -3.93 -14.53 4.91
CA ARG A 121 -3.65 -15.50 5.98
C ARG A 121 -4.41 -16.81 5.75
N ASP A 122 -5.63 -16.73 5.23
CA ASP A 122 -6.52 -17.88 5.12
C ASP A 122 -6.35 -18.60 3.76
N GLU A 123 -6.11 -17.87 2.67
CA GLU A 123 -5.97 -18.43 1.31
C GLU A 123 -4.52 -18.72 0.89
N ALA A 124 -3.54 -17.97 1.39
CA ALA A 124 -2.15 -18.02 0.94
C ALA A 124 -1.14 -17.64 2.05
N PRO A 125 -1.04 -18.46 3.12
CA PRO A 125 -0.39 -18.08 4.38
C PRO A 125 1.11 -17.76 4.27
N ASP A 126 1.79 -18.34 3.28
CA ASP A 126 3.24 -18.16 3.06
C ASP A 126 3.57 -17.04 2.06
N THR A 127 2.56 -16.40 1.47
CA THR A 127 2.76 -15.25 0.57
C THR A 127 3.04 -13.97 1.35
N SER A 128 3.72 -13.03 0.71
CA SER A 128 3.98 -11.71 1.27
C SER A 128 3.53 -10.62 0.32
N VAL A 129 3.06 -9.50 0.88
CA VAL A 129 2.73 -8.29 0.12
C VAL A 129 3.67 -7.18 0.57
N GLU A 130 4.32 -6.57 -0.40
CA GLU A 130 5.12 -5.37 -0.22
C GLU A 130 4.38 -4.19 -0.84
N PHE A 131 4.03 -3.20 -0.01
CA PHE A 131 3.42 -1.97 -0.48
C PHE A 131 4.49 -0.95 -0.84
N GLY A 132 4.48 -0.51 -2.09
CA GLY A 132 5.20 0.68 -2.54
C GLY A 132 4.27 1.88 -2.60
N THR A 133 4.86 3.07 -2.54
CA THR A 133 4.11 4.32 -2.68
C THR A 133 4.13 4.79 -4.13
N LEU A 134 3.03 5.41 -4.55
CA LEU A 134 2.95 6.20 -5.79
C LEU A 134 3.68 7.54 -5.63
N THR A 135 4.89 7.54 -5.10
CA THR A 135 5.67 8.77 -4.87
C THR A 135 6.71 8.89 -5.98
N GLY A 136 6.34 9.61 -7.03
CA GLY A 136 7.23 10.04 -8.07
C GLY A 136 6.85 11.45 -8.51
N GLN A 137 7.81 12.23 -8.99
CA GLN A 137 7.52 13.52 -9.63
C GLN A 137 6.72 13.33 -10.93
N GLN A 138 6.63 12.11 -11.46
CA GLN A 138 6.06 11.82 -12.77
C GLN A 138 4.83 10.90 -12.67
N PRO A 139 3.88 11.02 -13.63
CA PRO A 139 2.78 10.07 -13.77
C PRO A 139 3.27 8.62 -13.94
N VAL A 140 2.45 7.66 -13.53
CA VAL A 140 2.77 6.22 -13.64
C VAL A 140 2.96 5.84 -15.11
N SER A 141 4.14 5.32 -15.44
CA SER A 141 4.47 4.87 -16.80
C SER A 141 4.20 3.37 -17.00
N PRO A 142 4.20 2.87 -18.26
CA PRO A 142 4.14 1.43 -18.50
C PRO A 142 5.31 0.65 -17.88
N VAL A 143 6.49 1.29 -17.74
CA VAL A 143 7.67 0.69 -17.09
C VAL A 143 7.42 0.48 -15.60
N ASP A 144 6.71 1.39 -14.96
CA ASP A 144 6.33 1.26 -13.55
C ASP A 144 5.39 0.06 -13.31
N LEU A 145 4.47 -0.19 -14.23
CA LEU A 145 3.60 -1.38 -14.20
C LEU A 145 4.36 -2.69 -14.44
N LEU A 146 5.57 -2.63 -14.99
CA LEU A 146 6.48 -3.78 -15.05
C LEU A 146 7.18 -4.01 -13.70
N ARG A 147 7.44 -2.96 -12.92
CA ARG A 147 8.13 -3.02 -11.62
C ARG A 147 7.23 -3.49 -10.49
N ALA A 148 5.96 -3.06 -10.45
CA ALA A 148 4.97 -3.57 -9.51
C ALA A 148 4.18 -4.73 -10.12
N ASP A 149 3.66 -5.66 -9.31
CA ASP A 149 2.68 -6.65 -9.80
C ASP A 149 1.38 -5.94 -10.21
N VAL A 150 0.93 -5.01 -9.37
CA VAL A 150 -0.21 -4.12 -9.63
C VAL A 150 0.00 -2.72 -9.07
N VAL A 151 -0.73 -1.75 -9.65
CA VAL A 151 -0.92 -0.40 -9.10
C VAL A 151 -2.40 -0.22 -8.76
N ILE A 152 -2.73 0.29 -7.58
CA ILE A 152 -4.10 0.68 -7.21
C ILE A 152 -4.17 2.19 -7.13
N SER A 153 -5.10 2.77 -7.87
CA SER A 153 -5.22 4.22 -8.01
C SER A 153 -6.58 4.61 -8.60
N SER A 154 -6.93 5.89 -8.48
CA SER A 154 -8.08 6.48 -9.17
C SER A 154 -8.03 6.26 -10.69
N VAL A 155 -9.18 5.91 -11.27
CA VAL A 155 -9.36 5.75 -12.72
C VAL A 155 -9.08 7.02 -13.53
N ASN A 156 -9.13 8.19 -12.89
CA ASN A 156 -8.93 9.49 -13.53
C ASN A 156 -7.44 9.85 -13.66
N ARG A 157 -6.52 9.08 -13.05
CA ARG A 157 -5.07 9.36 -13.10
C ARG A 157 -4.37 8.96 -14.40
N GLY A 158 -5.12 8.53 -15.42
CA GLY A 158 -4.58 8.24 -16.75
C GLY A 158 -3.54 7.10 -16.78
N ILE A 159 -3.57 6.20 -15.80
CA ILE A 159 -2.59 5.11 -15.71
C ILE A 159 -2.71 4.17 -16.92
N PRO A 160 -1.59 3.86 -17.61
CA PRO A 160 -1.61 2.98 -18.77
C PRO A 160 -1.93 1.52 -18.38
N GLY A 161 -2.27 0.68 -19.35
CA GLY A 161 -2.41 -0.76 -19.13
C GLY A 161 -3.84 -1.27 -18.94
N LYS A 162 -3.96 -2.50 -18.46
CA LYS A 162 -5.26 -3.13 -18.17
C LYS A 162 -5.72 -2.71 -16.78
N ARG A 163 -7.03 -2.56 -16.61
CA ARG A 163 -7.62 -2.10 -15.36
C ARG A 163 -8.89 -2.86 -14.99
N GLN A 164 -9.19 -2.90 -13.70
CA GLN A 164 -10.45 -3.36 -13.15
C GLN A 164 -10.82 -2.51 -11.93
N SER A 165 -12.06 -2.00 -11.89
CA SER A 165 -12.56 -1.23 -10.74
C SER A 165 -12.59 -2.10 -9.48
N LEU A 166 -12.26 -1.50 -8.34
CA LEU A 166 -12.28 -2.14 -7.03
C LEU A 166 -13.47 -1.63 -6.20
N PHE A 167 -13.46 -0.35 -5.83
CA PHE A 167 -14.49 0.27 -5.01
C PHE A 167 -14.62 1.76 -5.32
N SER A 168 -15.71 2.37 -4.84
CA SER A 168 -15.96 3.80 -4.95
C SER A 168 -16.02 4.52 -3.60
N ASP A 169 -15.73 5.81 -3.59
CA ASP A 169 -15.86 6.72 -2.45
C ASP A 169 -16.32 8.11 -2.93
N SER A 170 -16.86 8.92 -2.04
CA SER A 170 -17.20 10.32 -2.29
C SER A 170 -16.10 11.23 -1.75
N LEU A 171 -15.72 12.24 -2.51
CA LEU A 171 -14.85 13.31 -2.04
C LEU A 171 -15.68 14.35 -1.30
N VAL A 172 -15.32 14.60 -0.05
CA VAL A 172 -16.01 15.52 0.86
C VAL A 172 -15.05 16.61 1.34
N CYS A 173 -15.60 17.78 1.63
CA CYS A 173 -14.85 18.87 2.23
C CYS A 173 -14.79 18.66 3.75
N ILE A 174 -13.60 18.79 4.33
CA ILE A 174 -13.39 18.82 5.77
C ILE A 174 -12.82 20.18 6.20
N ALA A 175 -13.25 20.62 7.38
CA ALA A 175 -12.74 21.82 8.04
C ALA A 175 -12.78 21.65 9.55
N SER A 176 -12.04 22.47 10.30
CA SER A 176 -12.20 22.52 11.75
C SER A 176 -13.63 22.95 12.10
N ALA A 177 -14.25 22.29 13.10
CA ALA A 177 -15.57 22.65 13.59
C ALA A 177 -15.65 24.10 14.09
N GLU A 178 -14.52 24.67 14.51
CA GLU A 178 -14.37 26.04 15.00
C GLU A 178 -14.04 27.05 13.89
N ASN A 179 -14.01 26.63 12.62
CA ASN A 179 -13.71 27.52 11.51
C ASN A 179 -14.73 28.67 11.43
N PRO A 180 -14.32 29.94 11.55
CA PRO A 180 -15.22 31.08 11.70
C PRO A 180 -16.05 31.40 10.45
N ARG A 181 -15.69 30.83 9.28
CA ARG A 181 -16.44 31.03 8.03
C ARG A 181 -17.57 30.01 7.85
N LEU A 182 -17.63 28.96 8.68
CA LEU A 182 -18.71 27.96 8.60
C LEU A 182 -20.06 28.55 8.99
N ARG A 183 -21.08 28.29 8.16
CA ARG A 183 -22.48 28.66 8.43
C ARG A 183 -23.32 27.40 8.54
N GLY A 184 -23.38 26.82 9.74
CA GLY A 184 -24.11 25.56 9.96
C GLY A 184 -23.49 24.37 9.24
N ALA A 185 -22.17 24.18 9.41
CA ALA A 185 -21.36 23.16 8.71
C ALA A 185 -21.38 23.29 7.18
N ARG A 186 -21.49 24.51 6.65
CA ARG A 186 -21.47 24.79 5.23
C ARG A 186 -20.53 25.94 4.89
N PHE A 187 -19.84 25.83 3.77
CA PHE A 187 -19.16 26.94 3.10
C PHE A 187 -19.96 27.41 1.87
N GLU A 188 -19.91 28.70 1.61
CA GLU A 188 -20.33 29.27 0.33
C GLU A 188 -19.15 29.32 -0.65
N LEU A 189 -19.44 29.53 -1.93
CA LEU A 189 -18.43 29.47 -2.99
C LEU A 189 -17.27 30.45 -2.78
N GLU A 190 -17.58 31.66 -2.32
CA GLU A 190 -16.61 32.72 -2.01
C GLU A 190 -15.66 32.30 -0.87
N ASP A 191 -16.16 31.56 0.11
CA ASP A 191 -15.36 31.10 1.24
C ASP A 191 -14.25 30.14 0.76
N LEU A 192 -14.54 29.31 -0.24
CA LEU A 192 -13.58 28.36 -0.82
C LEU A 192 -12.45 29.05 -1.61
N ALA A 193 -12.72 30.21 -2.19
CA ALA A 193 -11.71 31.01 -2.88
C ALA A 193 -10.79 31.76 -1.91
N ASP A 194 -11.34 32.26 -0.80
CA ASP A 194 -10.61 33.07 0.18
C ASP A 194 -9.81 32.25 1.20
N LEU A 195 -10.39 31.15 1.68
CA LEU A 195 -9.81 30.35 2.75
C LEU A 195 -8.54 29.62 2.30
N PRO A 196 -7.55 29.45 3.20
CA PRO A 196 -6.38 28.64 2.88
C PRO A 196 -6.77 27.17 2.64
N TYR A 197 -6.28 26.61 1.54
CA TYR A 197 -6.58 25.24 1.09
C TYR A 197 -5.39 24.31 1.35
N ALA A 198 -5.65 23.18 1.99
CA ALA A 198 -4.70 22.07 2.13
C ALA A 198 -4.88 21.10 0.96
N GLN A 199 -3.93 21.13 0.02
CA GLN A 199 -4.00 20.36 -1.23
C GLN A 199 -3.28 19.00 -1.11
N VAL A 200 -3.82 17.99 -1.79
CA VAL A 200 -3.13 16.72 -2.01
C VAL A 200 -2.59 16.67 -3.43
N VAL A 201 -1.29 16.38 -3.57
CA VAL A 201 -0.62 16.23 -4.87
C VAL A 201 0.10 14.89 -4.90
N PHE A 202 -0.24 14.04 -5.87
CA PHE A 202 0.36 12.71 -6.00
C PHE A 202 1.61 12.68 -6.90
N ALA A 203 1.67 13.56 -7.90
CA ALA A 203 2.81 13.74 -8.81
C ALA A 203 2.67 15.08 -9.55
N GLU A 204 3.74 15.57 -10.19
CA GLU A 204 3.64 16.77 -11.03
C GLU A 204 2.68 16.52 -12.20
N ASN A 205 1.88 17.53 -12.54
CA ASN A 205 0.89 17.48 -13.63
C ASN A 205 -0.21 16.41 -13.47
N VAL A 206 -0.38 15.83 -12.28
CA VAL A 206 -1.53 14.98 -11.97
C VAL A 206 -2.59 15.85 -11.33
N ILE A 207 -3.63 16.14 -12.11
CA ILE A 207 -4.83 16.84 -11.65
C ILE A 207 -5.68 15.84 -10.83
N THR A 208 -6.09 16.24 -9.63
CA THR A 208 -6.99 15.45 -8.79
C THR A 208 -8.45 15.79 -9.10
N ILE A 209 -9.37 14.91 -8.68
CA ILE A 209 -10.81 15.15 -8.82
C ILE A 209 -11.22 16.41 -8.04
N SER A 210 -10.54 16.71 -6.93
CA SER A 210 -10.75 17.94 -6.14
C SER A 210 -10.35 19.18 -6.93
N ASP A 211 -9.23 19.14 -7.65
CA ASP A 211 -8.76 20.25 -8.48
C ASP A 211 -9.74 20.50 -9.65
N ASP A 212 -10.23 19.44 -10.28
CA ASP A 212 -11.26 19.52 -11.32
C ASP A 212 -12.57 20.14 -10.77
N ALA A 213 -13.01 19.74 -9.59
CA ALA A 213 -14.22 20.26 -8.97
C ALA A 213 -14.12 21.76 -8.62
N LEU A 214 -12.98 22.19 -8.10
CA LEU A 214 -12.69 23.60 -7.82
C LEU A 214 -12.62 24.41 -9.11
N SER A 215 -11.88 23.92 -10.11
CA SER A 215 -11.74 24.58 -11.41
C SER A 215 -13.07 24.69 -12.16
N ALA A 216 -13.89 23.63 -12.16
CA ALA A 216 -15.23 23.64 -12.77
C ALA A 216 -16.18 24.65 -12.09
N ALA A 217 -15.95 24.96 -10.82
CA ALA A 217 -16.68 25.98 -10.08
C ALA A 217 -16.06 27.40 -10.23
N GLY A 218 -15.00 27.55 -11.04
CA GLY A 218 -14.31 28.82 -11.27
C GLY A 218 -13.44 29.27 -10.08
N ILE A 219 -13.09 28.36 -9.18
CA ILE A 219 -12.28 28.65 -8.00
C ILE A 219 -10.81 28.31 -8.28
N GLU A 220 -9.94 29.31 -8.09
CA GLU A 220 -8.50 29.10 -7.90
C GLU A 220 -8.22 29.12 -6.40
N PRO A 221 -8.04 27.96 -5.74
CA PRO A 221 -7.91 27.90 -4.29
C PRO A 221 -6.60 28.53 -3.83
N ARG A 222 -6.62 29.21 -2.68
CA ARG A 222 -5.40 29.71 -2.04
C ARG A 222 -4.64 28.55 -1.37
N VAL A 223 -3.84 27.82 -2.12
CA VAL A 223 -3.05 26.68 -1.61
C VAL A 223 -2.08 27.18 -0.53
N ALA A 224 -2.31 26.78 0.71
CA ALA A 224 -1.44 27.12 1.83
C ALA A 224 -0.41 26.02 2.10
N MET A 225 -0.78 24.76 1.86
CA MET A 225 0.09 23.60 2.02
C MET A 225 -0.25 22.50 1.03
N THR A 226 0.76 21.71 0.68
CA THR A 226 0.66 20.58 -0.23
C THR A 226 1.17 19.30 0.44
N LEU A 227 0.40 18.22 0.33
CA LEU A 227 0.65 16.93 0.98
C LEU A 227 0.66 15.80 -0.05
N PRO A 228 1.41 14.70 0.18
CA PRO A 228 1.52 13.60 -0.78
C PRO A 228 0.37 12.57 -0.70
N GLY A 229 -0.58 12.74 0.23
CA GLY A 229 -1.64 11.78 0.51
C GLY A 229 -2.73 12.31 1.43
N PHE A 230 -3.82 11.56 1.56
CA PHE A 230 -5.04 12.03 2.26
C PHE A 230 -4.97 11.89 3.78
N LEU A 231 -4.20 10.95 4.33
CA LEU A 231 -4.29 10.63 5.77
C LEU A 231 -3.67 11.71 6.67
N SER A 232 -2.76 12.51 6.12
CA SER A 232 -2.16 13.64 6.84
C SER A 232 -3.04 14.89 6.85
N LEU A 233 -3.99 14.99 5.92
CA LEU A 233 -4.82 16.18 5.70
C LEU A 233 -5.65 16.58 6.93
N PRO A 234 -6.37 15.64 7.61
CA PRO A 234 -7.16 15.97 8.80
C PRO A 234 -6.34 16.63 9.92
N PHE A 235 -5.10 16.15 10.16
CA PHE A 235 -4.21 16.69 11.20
C PHE A 235 -3.70 18.09 10.87
N MET A 236 -3.57 18.41 9.59
CA MET A 236 -3.17 19.76 9.17
C MET A 236 -4.31 20.77 9.35
N ILE A 237 -5.55 20.34 9.15
CA ILE A 237 -6.73 21.21 9.23
C ILE A 237 -7.17 21.46 10.68
N GLN A 238 -6.96 20.49 11.57
CA GLN A 238 -7.38 20.57 12.97
C GLN A 238 -6.99 21.90 13.64
N GLY A 239 -7.98 22.64 14.16
CA GLY A 239 -7.77 23.89 14.88
C GLY A 239 -7.32 25.07 14.00
N THR A 240 -7.46 24.98 12.67
CA THR A 240 -7.09 26.04 11.71
C THR A 240 -8.32 26.55 10.95
N ASP A 241 -8.12 27.63 10.19
CA ASP A 241 -9.11 28.15 9.24
C ASP A 241 -9.04 27.46 7.86
N MET A 242 -8.19 26.45 7.70
CA MET A 242 -8.07 25.72 6.43
C MET A 242 -9.26 24.81 6.16
N TYR A 243 -9.43 24.50 4.88
CA TYR A 243 -10.27 23.39 4.42
C TYR A 243 -9.48 22.47 3.49
N GLY A 244 -10.00 21.28 3.25
CA GLY A 244 -9.41 20.32 2.33
C GLY A 244 -10.40 19.26 1.88
N MET A 245 -10.09 18.59 0.78
CA MET A 245 -10.94 17.56 0.21
C MET A 245 -10.36 16.17 0.48
N VAL A 246 -11.15 15.28 1.06
CA VAL A 246 -10.75 13.89 1.40
C VAL A 246 -11.83 12.90 1.00
N PRO A 247 -11.51 11.60 0.80
CA PRO A 247 -12.52 10.55 0.71
C PRO A 247 -13.40 10.50 1.97
N SER A 248 -14.69 10.16 1.85
CA SER A 248 -15.64 10.20 2.95
C SER A 248 -15.22 9.26 4.08
N ARG A 249 -14.66 8.09 3.74
CA ARG A 249 -14.11 7.14 4.73
C ARG A 249 -12.96 7.73 5.56
N VAL A 250 -12.17 8.66 4.99
CA VAL A 250 -11.15 9.37 5.78
C VAL A 250 -11.82 10.32 6.77
N ALA A 251 -12.85 11.05 6.32
CA ALA A 251 -13.62 11.92 7.21
C ALA A 251 -14.33 11.13 8.31
N GLU A 252 -14.94 9.99 8.00
CA GLU A 252 -15.60 9.10 8.96
C GLU A 252 -14.66 8.63 10.08
N LEU A 253 -13.39 8.35 9.75
CA LEU A 253 -12.39 7.90 10.72
C LEU A 253 -11.83 9.02 11.59
N TYR A 254 -11.63 10.22 11.02
CA TYR A 254 -10.83 11.27 11.66
C TYR A 254 -11.61 12.52 12.05
N ALA A 255 -12.85 12.73 11.56
CA ALA A 255 -13.54 13.99 11.79
C ALA A 255 -13.90 14.20 13.27
N GLU A 256 -14.60 13.25 13.90
CA GLU A 256 -14.98 13.37 15.30
C GLU A 256 -13.76 13.43 16.24
N PRO A 257 -12.76 12.53 16.13
CA PRO A 257 -11.62 12.54 17.05
C PRO A 257 -10.75 13.80 16.97
N LEU A 258 -10.75 14.48 15.82
CA LEU A 258 -9.94 15.68 15.59
C LEU A 258 -10.76 16.98 15.66
N GLY A 259 -12.05 16.93 16.00
CA GLY A 259 -12.90 18.12 16.07
C GLY A 259 -13.09 18.79 14.70
N LEU A 260 -13.20 17.99 13.64
CA LEU A 260 -13.50 18.43 12.29
C LEU A 260 -14.98 18.17 11.97
N VAL A 261 -15.46 18.87 10.95
CA VAL A 261 -16.77 18.63 10.35
C VAL A 261 -16.60 18.31 8.87
N VAL A 262 -17.49 17.46 8.36
CA VAL A 262 -17.73 17.38 6.92
C VAL A 262 -18.58 18.58 6.54
N ALA A 263 -18.00 19.50 5.78
CA ALA A 263 -18.65 20.74 5.39
C ALA A 263 -19.39 20.57 4.06
N ASP A 264 -20.66 20.98 4.02
CA ASP A 264 -21.39 21.13 2.77
C ASP A 264 -20.75 22.24 1.92
N THR A 265 -20.69 22.03 0.61
CA THR A 265 -20.16 23.02 -0.34
C THR A 265 -21.02 23.08 -1.60
N PRO A 266 -21.01 24.20 -2.33
CA PRO A 266 -21.66 24.29 -3.65
C PRO A 266 -20.87 23.59 -4.77
N LEU A 267 -19.75 22.92 -4.46
CA LEU A 267 -18.98 22.19 -5.44
C LEU A 267 -19.78 20.97 -5.95
N PRO A 268 -19.57 20.58 -7.22
CA PRO A 268 -20.18 19.36 -7.74
C PRO A 268 -19.71 18.14 -6.95
N HIS A 269 -20.64 17.22 -6.67
CA HIS A 269 -20.34 15.97 -6.01
C HIS A 269 -19.34 15.17 -6.86
N SER A 270 -18.27 14.71 -6.21
CA SER A 270 -17.15 14.08 -6.87
C SER A 270 -17.01 12.64 -6.38
N THR A 271 -17.13 11.68 -7.31
CA THR A 271 -16.96 10.25 -6.99
C THR A 271 -15.56 9.80 -7.35
N LEU A 272 -14.83 9.32 -6.37
CA LEU A 272 -13.55 8.63 -6.52
C LEU A 272 -13.82 7.16 -6.83
N ILE A 273 -13.24 6.65 -7.93
CA ILE A 273 -13.30 5.23 -8.28
C ILE A 273 -11.88 4.70 -8.27
N GLU A 274 -11.57 3.84 -7.29
CA GLU A 274 -10.29 3.16 -7.19
C GLU A 274 -10.29 1.90 -8.05
N ALA A 275 -9.22 1.69 -8.81
CA ALA A 275 -9.06 0.56 -9.69
C ALA A 275 -7.66 -0.05 -9.56
N VAL A 276 -7.59 -1.36 -9.81
CA VAL A 276 -6.32 -2.08 -9.95
C VAL A 276 -5.87 -2.05 -11.41
N PHE A 277 -4.60 -1.72 -11.63
CA PHE A 277 -3.93 -1.61 -12.92
C PHE A 277 -2.76 -2.58 -13.00
N TRP A 278 -2.56 -3.17 -14.17
CA TRP A 278 -1.41 -4.04 -14.44
C TRP A 278 -0.93 -3.94 -15.89
N HIS A 279 0.32 -4.30 -16.10
CA HIS A 279 0.91 -4.33 -17.44
C HIS A 279 0.27 -5.46 -18.29
N PRO A 280 -0.13 -5.21 -19.56
CA PRO A 280 -0.79 -6.22 -20.40
C PRO A 280 -0.03 -7.55 -20.54
N SER A 281 1.31 -7.53 -20.53
CA SER A 281 2.14 -8.75 -20.60
C SER A 281 1.93 -9.71 -19.41
N LYS A 282 1.45 -9.21 -18.27
CA LYS A 282 1.20 -10.01 -17.06
C LYS A 282 -0.20 -10.61 -17.01
N THR A 283 -1.09 -10.29 -17.96
CA THR A 283 -2.51 -10.71 -17.95
C THR A 283 -2.69 -12.23 -17.81
N ASN A 284 -1.78 -13.02 -18.38
CA ASN A 284 -1.86 -14.47 -18.33
C ASN A 284 -1.21 -15.09 -17.08
N ASP A 285 -0.50 -14.31 -16.25
CA ASP A 285 0.10 -14.77 -15.00
C ASP A 285 -1.01 -15.25 -14.05
N PRO A 286 -1.04 -16.54 -13.68
CA PRO A 286 -2.07 -17.07 -12.80
C PRO A 286 -2.01 -16.49 -11.39
N ALA A 287 -0.83 -16.14 -10.87
CA ALA A 287 -0.71 -15.52 -9.57
C ALA A 287 -1.25 -14.08 -9.57
N LEU A 288 -1.03 -13.34 -10.67
CA LEU A 288 -1.59 -12.00 -10.82
C LEU A 288 -3.12 -12.06 -10.90
N ARG A 289 -3.66 -13.02 -11.66
CA ARG A 289 -5.12 -13.21 -11.76
C ARG A 289 -5.74 -13.55 -10.39
N TRP A 290 -5.05 -14.38 -9.60
CA TRP A 290 -5.46 -14.64 -8.23
C TRP A 290 -5.33 -13.40 -7.33
N LEU A 291 -4.23 -12.64 -7.43
CA LEU A 291 -4.06 -11.42 -6.64
C LEU A 291 -5.19 -10.42 -6.94
N VAL A 292 -5.51 -10.21 -8.22
CA VAL A 292 -6.62 -9.33 -8.63
C VAL A 292 -7.96 -9.84 -8.10
N SER A 293 -8.20 -11.15 -8.04
CA SER A 293 -9.44 -11.67 -7.45
C SER A 293 -9.49 -11.47 -5.92
N VAL A 294 -8.36 -11.63 -5.22
CA VAL A 294 -8.25 -11.32 -3.78
C VAL A 294 -8.46 -9.83 -3.51
N LEU A 295 -7.88 -8.94 -4.32
CA LEU A 295 -8.08 -7.49 -4.19
C LEU A 295 -9.55 -7.11 -4.42
N ARG A 296 -10.26 -7.80 -5.32
CA ARG A 296 -11.70 -7.60 -5.50
C ARG A 296 -12.52 -8.06 -4.30
N LYS A 297 -12.24 -9.25 -3.76
CA LYS A 297 -12.89 -9.70 -2.50
C LYS A 297 -12.65 -8.71 -1.37
N THR A 298 -11.42 -8.19 -1.27
CA THR A 298 -11.05 -7.15 -0.31
C THR A 298 -11.89 -5.89 -0.52
N ALA A 299 -12.03 -5.46 -1.78
CA ALA A 299 -12.81 -4.28 -2.15
C ALA A 299 -14.32 -4.45 -1.89
N GLU A 300 -14.88 -5.64 -2.08
CA GLU A 300 -16.28 -5.94 -1.76
C GLU A 300 -16.56 -5.75 -0.27
N VAL A 301 -15.63 -6.16 0.61
CA VAL A 301 -15.73 -5.89 2.06
C VAL A 301 -15.58 -4.40 2.35
N VAL A 302 -14.74 -3.67 1.61
CA VAL A 302 -14.60 -2.21 1.78
C VAL A 302 -15.85 -1.44 1.34
N GLU A 303 -16.48 -1.90 0.27
CA GLU A 303 -17.63 -1.23 -0.34
C GLU A 303 -18.94 -1.55 0.41
N PHE A 304 -19.08 -2.76 0.95
CA PHE A 304 -20.33 -3.24 1.56
C PHE A 304 -20.21 -3.70 3.02
N GLY A 305 -19.00 -3.87 3.54
CA GLY A 305 -18.77 -4.33 4.91
C GLY A 305 -18.96 -3.21 5.92
N THR A 306 -19.65 -3.50 7.02
CA THR A 306 -19.92 -2.57 8.13
C THR A 306 -18.71 -2.36 9.06
N GLU A 307 -17.55 -2.94 8.75
CA GLU A 307 -16.43 -3.14 9.71
C GLU A 307 -15.44 -1.98 9.82
N PHE A 308 -15.52 -0.93 8.99
CA PHE A 308 -14.51 0.16 9.03
C PHE A 308 -14.38 0.84 10.40
N ALA A 309 -15.47 0.92 11.16
CA ALA A 309 -15.49 1.51 12.50
C ALA A 309 -14.91 0.58 13.58
N GLU A 310 -14.85 -0.74 13.37
CA GLU A 310 -14.41 -1.71 14.39
C GLU A 310 -12.90 -1.95 14.39
N VAL A 311 -12.21 -1.66 13.29
CA VAL A 311 -10.78 -1.98 13.10
C VAL A 311 -9.84 -0.97 13.79
N TRP A 312 -10.31 0.24 14.10
CA TRP A 312 -9.52 1.25 14.80
C TRP A 312 -10.18 1.65 16.13
N PRO A 313 -9.62 1.28 17.30
CA PRO A 313 -10.16 1.78 18.56
C PRO A 313 -10.03 3.30 18.57
N ALA A 314 -11.13 3.99 18.89
CA ALA A 314 -11.12 5.43 19.10
C ALA A 314 -9.95 5.81 20.01
N PRO A 315 -9.20 6.89 19.70
CA PRO A 315 -8.14 7.34 20.58
C PRO A 315 -8.71 7.52 22.00
N PRO A 316 -7.96 7.12 23.04
CA PRO A 316 -8.46 7.21 24.40
C PRO A 316 -8.93 8.63 24.66
N SER A 317 -10.21 8.79 24.98
CA SER A 317 -10.82 10.07 25.29
C SER A 317 -9.94 10.78 26.32
N GLN A 318 -9.31 11.90 25.92
CA GLN A 318 -8.56 12.69 26.89
C GLN A 318 -9.53 13.05 28.03
N PRO A 319 -9.16 12.81 29.29
CA PRO A 319 -10.02 13.19 30.39
C PRO A 319 -10.25 14.71 30.30
N ARG A 320 -11.52 15.10 30.14
CA ARG A 320 -11.94 16.49 30.25
C ARG A 320 -11.29 17.06 31.51
N PRO A 321 -10.64 18.24 31.48
CA PRO A 321 -10.13 18.84 32.69
C PRO A 321 -11.32 19.05 33.63
N SER A 322 -11.37 18.23 34.68
CA SER A 322 -12.30 18.37 35.78
C SER A 322 -12.09 19.75 36.38
N GLY A 323 -13.17 20.53 36.44
CA GLY A 323 -13.14 21.94 36.79
C GLY A 323 -12.22 22.24 37.97
N GLN A 324 -11.21 23.08 37.72
CA GLN A 324 -10.61 23.87 38.78
C GLN A 324 -11.28 25.24 38.79
N THR A 325 -12.06 25.41 39.84
CA THR A 325 -12.60 26.64 40.36
C THR A 325 -11.54 27.74 40.38
N THR A 326 -11.95 28.90 39.88
CA THR A 326 -11.28 30.18 39.95
C THR A 326 -10.50 30.44 41.24
N ARG A 327 -9.23 30.82 41.11
CA ARG A 327 -8.62 31.81 42.01
C ARG A 327 -7.74 32.80 41.24
N SER A 328 -8.30 34.00 41.16
CA SER A 328 -7.68 35.31 40.96
C SER A 328 -6.27 35.45 41.52
N GLY A 329 -5.41 36.17 40.78
CA GLY A 329 -4.30 36.94 41.35
C GLY A 329 -3.01 36.94 40.53
N TYR A 330 -2.94 37.78 39.48
CA TYR A 330 -1.65 38.35 39.06
C TYR A 330 -1.68 39.84 39.40
N PRO A 331 -0.79 40.35 40.28
CA PRO A 331 -0.63 41.78 40.46
C PRO A 331 0.19 42.35 39.31
N THR A 332 -0.35 43.39 38.69
CA THR A 332 0.41 44.42 37.99
C THR A 332 1.32 45.12 38.99
N ASP A 333 2.63 45.21 38.69
CA ASP A 333 3.34 46.44 38.99
C ASP A 333 4.48 46.71 38.00
N ALA A 334 4.54 47.98 37.63
CA ALA A 334 5.53 48.60 36.78
C ALA A 334 6.61 49.26 37.65
N SER A 335 7.73 49.60 37.00
CA SER A 335 8.74 50.58 37.41
C SER A 335 9.97 50.07 38.21
N ARG A 336 11.12 50.05 37.53
CA ARG A 336 12.24 51.03 37.62
C ARG A 336 13.48 50.43 36.94
N ARG A 337 13.87 50.96 35.78
CA ARG A 337 14.94 51.96 35.56
C ARG A 337 16.35 51.52 35.96
N GLY A 338 17.25 51.52 34.97
CA GLY A 338 18.61 52.05 35.11
C GLY A 338 19.72 51.14 34.57
N GLY A 339 20.35 51.52 33.46
CA GLY A 339 21.62 50.91 33.04
C GLY A 339 21.92 51.04 31.55
N ALA A 340 22.22 52.25 31.08
CA ALA A 340 22.74 52.51 29.75
C ALA A 340 24.21 52.06 29.62
N THR A 341 24.60 51.47 28.50
CA THR A 341 25.90 51.76 27.88
C THR A 341 25.79 51.55 26.37
N ALA A 342 26.00 52.63 25.63
CA ALA A 342 26.15 52.68 24.20
C ALA A 342 27.60 52.37 23.81
N ILE A 343 27.81 51.64 22.71
CA ILE A 343 28.96 51.87 21.82
C ILE A 343 28.44 51.83 20.38
N ALA A 344 28.71 52.93 19.68
CA ALA A 344 28.35 53.18 18.29
C ALA A 344 29.50 52.80 17.33
N ALA A 345 29.07 52.51 16.10
CA ALA A 345 29.67 52.89 14.81
C ALA A 345 31.08 52.40 14.41
N ALA A 346 31.12 51.71 13.28
CA ALA A 346 31.92 52.15 12.14
C ALA A 346 31.29 51.66 10.81
N ARG A 347 31.08 52.64 9.91
CA ARG A 347 30.69 52.51 8.50
C ARG A 347 31.93 52.30 7.63
N SER A 348 31.75 51.57 6.52
CA SER A 348 32.33 51.77 5.17
C SER A 348 32.02 50.50 4.37
N GLY A 349 31.41 50.49 3.18
CA GLY A 349 31.52 51.40 2.03
C GLY A 349 32.22 50.64 0.88
N GLU A 350 31.73 50.86 -0.36
CA GLU A 350 32.25 50.40 -1.69
C GLU A 350 31.77 49.01 -2.17
N GLU A 351 30.84 48.94 -3.14
CA GLU A 351 31.01 49.12 -4.61
C GLU A 351 31.73 47.95 -5.29
N LEU A 352 30.96 47.01 -5.85
CA LEU A 352 30.88 46.65 -7.28
C LEU A 352 29.80 45.61 -7.53
#